data_AF-A0A178TEK0-F1
#
_entry.id   AF-A0A178TEK0-F1
#
_cell.length_a   1.000
_cell.length_b   1.000
_cell.length_c   1.000
_cell.angle_alpha   90.00
_cell.angle_beta   90.00
_cell.angle_gamma   90.00
#
_symmetry.space_group_name_H-M   'P 1'
#
loop_
_entity.id
_entity.type
_entity.pdbx_description
1 polymer ?
#
loop_
_entity_poly.entity_id
_entity_poly.type
_entity_poly.pdbx_seq_one_letter_code
_entity_poly.pdbx_strand_id
1 'polypeptide(L)'
;MKIGNRIIFDQDGEIVYQTGEMQGGVLPRKEITELHHIDIDFGAIDYTKYRIVKIDIATKQPILEEIPRQLTPEQQRIQELENQLLLDSGVI
;
A
#
# COMPACT_ATOMS: atom_id res chain seq x y z
N MET A 1 15.36 -17.08 9.45
CA MET A 1 15.88 -16.29 8.32
C MET A 1 14.82 -15.26 7.95
N LYS A 2 15.20 -14.00 7.74
CA LYS A 2 14.29 -12.96 7.26
C LYS A 2 14.40 -12.90 5.74
N ILE A 3 13.29 -13.01 5.03
CA ILE A 3 13.23 -13.06 3.57
C ILE A 3 12.42 -11.87 3.09
N GLY A 4 12.93 -11.19 2.06
CA GLY A 4 12.27 -10.06 1.42
C GLY A 4 11.00 -10.44 0.66
N ASN A 5 10.49 -9.50 -0.13
CA ASN A 5 9.34 -9.67 -0.99
C ASN A 5 9.75 -9.53 -2.45
N ARG A 6 9.37 -10.49 -3.30
CA ARG A 6 9.53 -10.37 -4.76
C ARG A 6 8.18 -10.01 -5.37
N ILE A 7 8.16 -8.93 -6.14
CA ILE A 7 6.96 -8.43 -6.80
C ILE A 7 7.11 -8.61 -8.30
N ILE A 8 6.08 -9.18 -8.93
CA ILE A 8 5.96 -9.32 -10.39
C ILE A 8 4.93 -8.31 -10.88
N PHE A 9 5.28 -7.57 -11.92
CA PHE A 9 4.43 -6.50 -12.48
C PHE A 9 4.57 -6.41 -14.00
N ASP A 10 3.59 -5.79 -14.64
CA ASP A 10 3.51 -5.65 -16.11
C ASP A 10 4.19 -4.37 -16.65
N GLN A 11 4.05 -4.13 -17.95
CA GLN A 11 4.64 -2.97 -18.65
C GLN A 11 4.26 -1.60 -18.08
N ASP A 12 3.09 -1.49 -17.42
CA ASP A 12 2.63 -0.21 -16.87
C ASP A 12 2.89 -0.13 -15.37
N GLY A 13 3.41 -1.19 -14.75
CA GLY A 13 3.73 -1.24 -13.34
C GLY A 13 2.64 -1.90 -12.49
N GLU A 14 1.60 -2.45 -13.12
CA GLU A 14 0.51 -3.12 -12.40
C GLU A 14 0.99 -4.46 -11.87
N ILE A 15 0.77 -4.69 -10.58
CA ILE A 15 1.17 -5.94 -9.93
C ILE A 15 0.30 -7.07 -10.47
N VAL A 16 0.94 -8.16 -10.86
CA VAL A 16 0.22 -9.31 -11.41
C VAL A 16 -0.34 -10.17 -10.27
N TYR A 17 -1.63 -10.45 -10.33
CA TYR A 17 -2.33 -11.31 -9.37
C TYR A 17 -3.40 -12.16 -10.08
N GLN A 18 -3.71 -13.33 -9.50
CA GLN A 18 -4.78 -14.21 -9.96
C GLN A 18 -5.92 -14.14 -8.94
N THR A 19 -7.12 -13.72 -9.36
CA THR A 19 -8.30 -13.53 -8.48
C THR A 19 -9.36 -14.63 -8.61
N GLY A 20 -9.07 -15.72 -9.34
CA GLY A 20 -10.09 -16.71 -9.73
C GLY A 20 -11.09 -16.19 -10.76
N GLU A 21 -12.28 -16.79 -10.76
CA GLU A 21 -13.37 -16.45 -11.68
C GLU A 21 -14.14 -15.21 -11.21
N MET A 22 -14.61 -14.39 -12.16
CA MET A 22 -15.37 -13.17 -11.88
C MET A 22 -16.66 -13.16 -12.69
N GLN A 23 -17.76 -12.69 -12.10
CA GLN A 23 -19.05 -12.49 -12.77
C GLN A 23 -19.41 -10.99 -12.74
N GLY A 24 -19.86 -10.44 -13.87
CA GLY A 24 -20.26 -9.02 -13.97
C GLY A 24 -20.09 -8.44 -15.37
N GLY A 25 -20.38 -7.15 -15.54
CA GLY A 25 -20.04 -6.39 -16.75
C GLY A 25 -18.54 -6.15 -16.81
N VAL A 26 -17.80 -7.11 -17.37
CA VAL A 26 -16.34 -7.10 -17.35
C VAL A 26 -15.82 -6.13 -18.41
N LEU A 27 -15.06 -5.12 -18.00
CA LEU A 27 -14.17 -4.40 -18.94
C LEU A 27 -13.19 -5.41 -19.54
N PRO A 28 -12.82 -5.29 -20.83
CA PRO A 28 -11.84 -6.19 -21.43
C PRO A 28 -10.58 -6.28 -20.56
N ARG A 29 -10.05 -7.50 -20.40
CA ARG A 29 -8.77 -7.66 -19.71
C ARG A 29 -7.69 -6.93 -20.49
N LYS A 30 -6.89 -6.16 -19.76
CA LYS A 30 -5.71 -5.52 -20.30
C LYS A 30 -4.76 -6.57 -20.88
N GLU A 31 -4.17 -6.27 -22.04
CA GLU A 31 -3.12 -7.09 -22.63
C GLU A 31 -1.80 -6.88 -21.88
N ILE A 32 -1.13 -7.97 -21.52
CA ILE A 32 0.19 -7.95 -20.88
C ILE A 32 1.22 -8.28 -21.95
N THR A 33 2.13 -7.35 -22.23
CA THR A 33 3.17 -7.50 -23.26
C THR A 33 4.52 -7.91 -22.68
N GLU A 34 4.79 -7.52 -21.43
CA GLU A 34 6.02 -7.85 -20.72
C GLU A 34 5.78 -8.02 -19.23
N LEU A 35 6.66 -8.79 -18.58
CA LEU A 35 6.67 -9.02 -17.15
C LEU A 35 8.05 -8.70 -16.59
N HIS A 36 8.05 -7.93 -15.52
CA HIS A 36 9.24 -7.54 -14.78
C HIS A 36 9.13 -8.00 -13.33
N HIS A 37 10.24 -7.97 -12.62
CA HIS A 37 10.24 -8.18 -11.17
C HIS A 37 11.19 -7.23 -10.45
N ILE A 38 10.88 -6.97 -9.18
CA ILE A 38 11.79 -6.34 -8.22
C ILE A 38 11.82 -7.16 -6.94
N ASP A 39 12.95 -7.10 -6.25
CA ASP A 39 13.11 -7.64 -4.91
C ASP A 39 13.18 -6.50 -3.90
N ILE A 40 12.41 -6.63 -2.83
CA ILE A 40 12.34 -5.68 -1.72
C ILE A 40 12.91 -6.36 -0.48
N ASP A 41 13.87 -5.70 0.16
CA ASP A 41 14.47 -6.21 1.38
C ASP A 41 13.45 -6.33 2.53
N PHE A 42 13.68 -7.31 3.41
CA PHE A 42 12.85 -7.49 4.59
C PHE A 42 12.87 -6.23 5.46
N GLY A 43 11.70 -5.70 5.79
CA GLY A 43 11.55 -4.51 6.64
C GLY A 43 11.70 -3.18 5.92
N ALA A 44 11.87 -3.16 4.59
CA ALA A 44 11.90 -1.92 3.81
C ALA A 44 10.55 -1.19 3.77
N ILE A 45 9.44 -1.91 4.00
CA ILE A 45 8.08 -1.36 4.03
C ILE A 45 7.40 -1.79 5.34
N ASP A 46 6.78 -0.83 6.01
CA ASP A 46 5.88 -1.09 7.12
C ASP A 46 4.51 -1.49 6.59
N TYR A 47 4.31 -2.79 6.37
CA TYR A 47 3.06 -3.35 5.85
C TYR A 47 1.87 -3.23 6.83
N THR A 48 2.09 -2.74 8.06
CA THR A 48 0.99 -2.42 8.99
C THR A 48 0.38 -1.04 8.71
N LYS A 49 1.13 -0.18 8.02
CA LYS A 49 0.73 1.19 7.67
C LYS A 49 0.55 1.39 6.19
N TYR A 50 1.28 0.66 5.35
CA TYR A 50 1.29 0.88 3.91
C TYR A 50 1.02 -0.42 3.15
N ARG A 51 0.36 -0.28 2.01
CA ARG A 51 0.27 -1.33 0.99
C ARG A 51 0.93 -0.86 -0.29
N ILE A 52 1.50 -1.79 -1.03
CA ILE A 52 2.03 -1.51 -2.37
C ILE A 52 0.86 -1.61 -3.34
N VAL A 53 0.62 -0.56 -4.11
CA VAL A 53 -0.46 -0.53 -5.09
C VAL A 53 0.04 -0.76 -6.52
N LYS A 54 1.27 -0.32 -6.81
CA LYS A 54 1.83 -0.31 -8.14
C LYS A 54 3.36 -0.18 -8.07
N ILE A 55 4.06 -0.49 -9.15
CA ILE A 55 5.48 -0.16 -9.32
C ILE A 55 5.60 1.03 -10.27
N ASP A 56 6.40 2.02 -9.91
CA ASP A 56 6.80 3.09 -10.81
C ASP A 56 7.77 2.52 -11.84
N ILE A 57 7.41 2.57 -13.13
CA ILE A 57 8.20 1.99 -14.21
C ILE A 57 9.52 2.72 -14.44
N ALA A 58 9.56 4.04 -14.20
CA ALA A 58 10.75 4.85 -14.42
C ALA A 58 11.77 4.67 -13.29
N THR A 59 11.31 4.66 -12.04
CA THR A 59 12.18 4.56 -10.86
C THR A 59 12.40 3.14 -10.38
N LYS A 60 11.56 2.19 -10.83
CA LYS A 60 11.49 0.81 -10.34
C LYS A 60 11.23 0.73 -8.84
N GLN A 61 10.55 1.73 -8.27
CA GLN A 61 10.18 1.76 -6.86
C GLN A 61 8.70 1.44 -6.63
N PRO A 62 8.35 0.82 -5.49
CA PRO A 62 6.96 0.60 -5.12
C PRO A 62 6.24 1.92 -4.80
N ILE A 63 5.07 2.11 -5.40
CA ILE A 63 4.13 3.17 -5.02
C ILE A 63 3.33 2.66 -3.83
N LEU A 64 3.40 3.39 -2.72
CA LEU A 64 2.76 3.04 -1.46
C LEU A 64 1.48 3.84 -1.25
N GLU A 65 0.45 3.18 -0.74
CA GLU A 65 -0.77 3.80 -0.22
C GLU A 65 -0.87 3.52 1.28
N GLU A 66 -1.24 4.54 2.05
CA GLU A 66 -1.48 4.36 3.48
C GLU A 66 -2.77 3.57 3.71
N ILE A 67 -2.69 2.54 4.55
CA ILE A 67 -3.83 1.74 4.97
C ILE A 67 -4.60 2.57 6.01
N PRO A 68 -5.87 2.93 5.76
CA PRO A 68 -6.65 3.72 6.69
C PRO A 68 -6.76 2.99 8.03
N ARG A 69 -6.23 3.60 9.09
CA ARG A 69 -6.42 3.09 10.45
C ARG A 69 -7.79 3.48 10.95
N GLN A 70 -8.69 2.51 11.08
CA GLN A 70 -9.87 2.71 11.92
C GLN A 70 -9.43 2.75 13.38
N LEU A 71 -9.42 3.94 13.96
CA LEU A 71 -9.20 4.12 15.38
C LEU A 71 -10.37 3.48 16.15
N THR A 72 -10.06 2.74 17.21
CA THR A 72 -11.09 2.30 18.16
C THR A 72 -11.72 3.52 18.84
N PRO A 73 -12.94 3.41 19.41
CA PRO A 73 -13.55 4.52 20.15
C PRO A 73 -12.65 5.08 21.27
N GLU A 74 -11.89 4.22 21.93
CA GLU A 74 -10.92 4.62 22.96
C GLU A 74 -9.74 5.39 22.35
N GLN A 75 -9.20 4.94 21.22
CA GLN A 75 -8.12 5.66 20.52
C GLN A 75 -8.57 7.00 19.94
N GLN A 76 -9.82 7.09 19.46
CA GLN A 76 -10.42 8.36 19.05
C GLN A 76 -10.50 9.32 20.24
N ARG A 77 -10.92 8.82 21.40
CA ARG A 77 -11.00 9.63 22.62
C ARG A 77 -9.63 10.11 23.09
N ILE A 78 -8.61 9.27 23.02
CA ILE A 78 -7.23 9.66 23.33
C ILE A 78 -6.74 10.74 22.36
N GLN A 79 -6.97 10.58 21.06
CA GLN A 79 -6.56 11.55 20.04
C GLN A 79 -7.23 12.92 20.25
N GLU A 80 -8.51 12.95 20.63
CA GLU A 80 -9.21 14.19 20.99
C GLU A 80 -8.57 14.89 22.18
N LEU A 81 -8.24 14.12 23.23
CA LEU A 81 -7.60 14.66 24.43
C LEU A 81 -6.18 15.19 24.12
N GLU A 82 -5.41 14.48 23.31
CA GLU A 82 -4.08 14.93 22.86
C GLU A 82 -4.17 16.23 22.05
N ASN A 83 -5.15 16.33 21.14
CA ASN A 83 -5.36 17.55 20.35
C ASN A 83 -5.77 18.74 21.23
N GLN A 84 -6.58 18.53 22.27
CA GLN A 84 -6.91 19.57 23.25
C GLN A 84 -5.67 20.04 24.01
N LEU A 85 -4.82 19.11 24.46
CA LEU A 85 -3.58 19.45 25.15
C LEU A 85 -2.60 20.22 24.24
N LEU A 86 -2.55 19.90 22.95
CA LEU A 86 -1.72 20.63 21.97
C LEU A 86 -2.20 22.07 21.75
N LEU A 87 -3.52 22.27 21.68
CA LEU A 87 -4.12 23.61 21.60
C LEU A 87 -3.86 24.42 22.89
N ASP A 88 -4.02 23.80 24.06
CA ASP A 88 -3.82 24.47 25.35
C ASP A 88 -2.33 24.78 25.64
N SER A 89 -1.41 23.99 25.08
CA SER A 89 0.04 24.22 25.21
C SER A 89 0.60 25.26 24.23
N GLY A 90 -0.23 25.81 23.33
CA GLY A 90 0.17 26.88 22.40
C GLY A 90 1.23 26.47 21.39
N VAL A 91 1.33 25.16 21.08
CA VAL A 91 2.32 24.61 20.12
C VAL A 91 1.83 24.76 18.66
N ILE A 92 0.62 25.31 18.46
CA ILE A 92 0.06 25.69 17.16
C ILE A 92 -0.65 27.05 17.30
#